data_AF-A0A7K3PXQ9-F1
#
_entry.id   AF-A0A7K3PXQ9-F1
#
_cell.length_a   1.000
_cell.length_b   1.000
_cell.length_c   1.000
_cell.angle_alpha   90.00
_cell.angle_beta   90.00
_cell.angle_gamma   90.00
#
_symmetry.space_group_name_H-M   'P 1'
#
loop_
_entity.id
_entity.type
_entity.pdbx_description
1 polymer ?
#
loop_
_entity_poly.entity_id
_entity_poly.type
_entity_poly.pdbx_seq_one_letter_code
_entity_poly.pdbx_strand_id
1 'polypeptide(L)'
;MYPEPTPHVPAQRAVEVHQPSPYPPAVPVAAPVVPVQPGTVPAVASIVLPDGRVVTGYAIEPTRPEPVAAKPAVSRTAVNVALGGAGFLAVCGGLVLLTSFIAALTAFITQLIILAAVIFGGWIAVQIFSTRGHPGGTTVNIRKAVIKRNHFHG
;
A
#
# COMPACT_ATOMS: atom_id res chain seq x y z
N MET A 1 43.32 -109.35 24.84
CA MET A 1 42.32 -108.30 24.56
C MET A 1 41.09 -108.55 25.41
N TYR A 2 40.78 -107.62 26.32
CA TYR A 2 39.43 -107.33 26.81
C TYR A 2 39.45 -105.85 27.22
N PRO A 3 38.60 -104.98 26.64
CA PRO A 3 38.55 -103.57 27.05
C PRO A 3 37.70 -103.42 28.31
N GLU A 4 38.19 -102.58 29.22
CA GLU A 4 37.52 -102.14 30.45
C GLU A 4 36.27 -101.29 30.11
N PRO A 5 35.08 -101.59 30.65
CA PRO A 5 33.88 -100.79 30.40
C PRO A 5 33.90 -99.43 31.12
N THR A 6 33.93 -98.35 30.33
CA THR A 6 33.82 -96.97 30.84
C THR A 6 32.47 -96.71 31.54
N PRO A 7 32.45 -95.98 32.69
CA PRO A 7 31.22 -95.71 33.43
C PRO A 7 30.20 -94.90 32.63
N HIS A 8 28.94 -95.36 32.64
CA HIS A 8 27.80 -94.70 32.01
C HIS A 8 27.39 -93.48 32.87
N VAL A 9 27.58 -92.26 32.36
CA VAL A 9 27.09 -91.03 33.01
C VAL A 9 25.64 -90.78 32.57
N PRO A 10 24.68 -90.56 33.49
CA PRO A 10 23.29 -90.30 33.10
C PRO A 10 23.15 -88.99 32.31
N ALA A 11 22.70 -89.08 31.07
CA ALA A 11 22.36 -87.95 30.22
C ALA A 11 20.92 -87.49 30.52
N GLN A 12 20.73 -86.69 31.57
CA GLN A 12 19.64 -85.69 31.69
C GLN A 12 19.63 -85.07 33.08
N ARG A 13 20.01 -83.78 33.15
CA ARG A 13 19.75 -82.94 34.33
C ARG A 13 18.34 -82.37 34.17
N ALA A 14 17.47 -82.59 35.15
CA ALA A 14 16.14 -82.00 35.16
C ALA A 14 16.27 -80.47 35.09
N VAL A 15 15.62 -79.85 34.10
CA VAL A 15 15.55 -78.39 33.96
C VAL A 15 14.56 -77.88 35.00
N GLU A 16 15.04 -77.06 35.95
CA GLU A 16 14.14 -76.32 36.85
C GLU A 16 13.36 -75.29 36.03
N VAL A 17 12.09 -75.59 35.76
CA VAL A 17 11.16 -74.66 35.11
C VAL A 17 10.63 -73.71 36.18
N HIS A 18 11.09 -72.47 36.15
CA HIS A 18 10.59 -71.43 37.04
C HIS A 18 9.18 -71.01 36.60
N GLN A 19 8.16 -71.36 37.39
CA GLN A 19 6.80 -70.85 37.18
C GLN A 19 6.67 -69.46 37.82
N PRO A 20 6.25 -68.43 37.07
CA PRO A 20 5.97 -67.13 37.65
C PRO A 20 4.76 -67.23 38.59
N SER A 21 4.89 -66.71 39.81
CA SER A 21 3.77 -66.62 40.75
C SER A 21 2.72 -65.63 40.21
N PRO A 22 1.43 -66.01 40.13
CA PRO A 22 0.39 -65.08 39.73
C PRO A 22 0.25 -63.97 40.78
N TYR A 23 0.34 -62.71 40.36
CA TYR A 23 0.01 -61.58 41.23
C TYR A 23 -1.46 -61.66 41.65
N PRO A 24 -1.79 -61.28 42.91
CA PRO A 24 -3.18 -61.23 43.35
C PRO A 24 -3.97 -60.26 42.47
N PRO A 25 -5.25 -60.57 42.17
CA PRO A 25 -6.08 -59.71 41.34
C PRO A 25 -6.19 -58.34 42.02
N ALA A 26 -5.76 -57.29 41.30
CA ALA A 26 -5.93 -55.92 41.74
C ALA A 26 -7.42 -55.65 41.92
N VAL A 27 -7.85 -55.47 43.18
CA VAL A 27 -9.22 -55.05 43.48
C VAL A 27 -9.34 -53.60 42.99
N PRO A 28 -10.19 -53.29 42.00
CA PRO A 28 -10.35 -51.93 41.55
C PRO A 28 -11.03 -51.13 42.66
N VAL A 29 -10.26 -50.35 43.41
CA VAL A 29 -10.82 -49.29 44.25
C VAL A 29 -11.34 -48.23 43.28
N ALA A 30 -12.65 -48.12 43.16
CA ALA A 30 -13.28 -47.08 42.37
C ALA A 30 -12.84 -45.72 42.93
N ALA A 31 -12.02 -45.00 42.17
CA ALA A 31 -11.64 -43.64 42.51
C ALA A 31 -12.93 -42.77 42.58
N PRO A 32 -13.05 -41.85 43.55
CA PRO A 32 -14.18 -40.94 43.61
C PRO A 32 -14.30 -40.17 42.29
N VAL A 33 -15.41 -40.39 41.57
CA VAL A 33 -15.69 -39.67 40.32
C VAL A 33 -16.13 -38.27 40.70
N VAL A 34 -15.20 -37.33 40.71
CA VAL A 34 -15.50 -35.90 40.90
C VAL A 34 -15.96 -35.33 39.55
N PRO A 35 -17.15 -34.70 39.46
CA PRO A 35 -17.60 -34.10 38.21
C PRO A 35 -16.70 -32.93 37.83
N VAL A 36 -15.98 -33.07 36.71
CA VAL A 36 -15.21 -31.98 36.09
C VAL A 36 -16.18 -31.13 35.28
N GLN A 37 -16.35 -29.86 35.65
CA GLN A 37 -17.14 -28.92 34.85
C GLN A 37 -16.42 -28.63 33.51
N PRO A 38 -17.10 -28.70 32.36
CA PRO A 38 -16.52 -28.34 31.08
C PRO A 38 -16.19 -26.84 31.08
N GLY A 39 -14.90 -26.51 31.09
CA GLY A 39 -14.39 -25.13 31.08
C GLY A 39 -13.54 -24.73 32.28
N THR A 40 -13.49 -25.54 33.34
CA THR A 40 -12.61 -25.30 34.49
C THR A 40 -11.61 -26.45 34.60
N VAL A 41 -10.40 -26.29 34.07
CA VAL A 41 -9.32 -27.24 34.34
C VAL A 41 -8.91 -27.05 35.80
N PRO A 42 -9.02 -28.07 36.66
CA PRO A 42 -8.59 -27.94 38.05
C PRO A 42 -7.09 -27.62 38.07
N ALA A 43 -6.70 -26.54 38.74
CA ALA A 43 -5.31 -26.11 38.81
C ALA A 43 -4.39 -27.17 39.44
N VAL A 44 -4.95 -28.02 40.32
CA VAL A 44 -4.26 -29.12 40.98
C VAL A 44 -5.19 -30.33 41.09
N ALA A 45 -4.69 -31.51 40.74
CA ALA A 45 -5.38 -32.79 40.93
C ALA A 45 -4.42 -33.82 41.54
N SER A 46 -4.87 -34.55 42.57
CA SER A 46 -4.10 -35.65 43.17
C SER A 46 -4.82 -36.98 43.01
N ILE A 47 -4.07 -38.03 42.68
CA ILE A 47 -4.59 -39.39 42.51
C ILE A 47 -3.70 -40.34 43.32
N VAL A 48 -4.33 -41.24 44.07
CA VAL A 48 -3.65 -42.31 44.81
C VAL A 48 -3.60 -43.55 43.94
N LEU A 49 -2.40 -44.04 43.65
CA LEU A 49 -2.19 -45.25 42.86
C LEU A 49 -2.41 -46.51 43.73
N PRO A 50 -2.69 -47.67 43.11
CA PRO A 50 -2.90 -48.94 43.82
C PRO A 50 -1.72 -49.41 44.67
N ASP A 51 -0.53 -48.86 44.44
CA ASP A 51 0.70 -49.11 45.19
C ASP A 51 0.89 -48.16 46.39
N GLY A 52 -0.11 -47.32 46.69
CA GLY A 52 -0.10 -46.37 47.80
C GLY A 52 0.61 -45.05 47.50
N ARG A 53 1.14 -44.84 46.30
CA ARG A 53 1.80 -43.58 45.92
C ARG A 53 0.77 -42.51 45.57
N VAL A 54 0.99 -41.29 46.03
CA VAL A 54 0.17 -40.13 45.68
C VAL A 54 0.86 -39.34 44.57
N VAL A 55 0.22 -39.21 43.42
CA VAL A 55 0.71 -38.39 42.30
C VAL A 55 -0.14 -37.13 42.22
N THR A 56 0.50 -35.97 42.39
CA THR A 56 -0.13 -34.65 42.26
C THR A 56 0.27 -34.03 40.93
N GLY A 57 -0.71 -33.79 40.07
CA GLY A 57 -0.56 -33.01 38.84
C GLY A 57 -0.92 -31.54 39.08
N TYR A 58 -0.13 -30.64 38.50
CA TYR A 58 -0.44 -29.22 38.42
C TYR A 58 -0.78 -28.90 36.96
N ALA A 59 -1.88 -28.18 36.72
CA ALA A 59 -2.18 -27.68 35.39
C ALA A 59 -1.34 -26.44 35.13
N ILE A 60 -0.46 -26.50 34.12
CA ILE A 60 0.19 -25.31 33.58
C ILE A 60 -0.82 -24.68 32.63
N GLU A 61 -1.25 -23.45 32.95
CA GLU A 61 -2.14 -22.68 32.09
C GLU A 61 -1.45 -22.46 30.74
N PRO A 62 -2.02 -22.93 29.61
CA PRO A 62 -1.43 -22.65 28.31
C PRO A 62 -1.45 -21.13 28.11
N THR A 63 -0.26 -20.59 27.87
CA THR A 63 0.02 -19.18 27.61
C THR A 63 -1.14 -18.52 26.88
N ARG A 64 -1.87 -17.66 27.62
CA ARG A 64 -2.92 -16.81 27.08
C ARG A 64 -2.38 -16.10 25.84
N PRO A 65 -2.92 -16.34 24.63
CA PRO A 65 -2.61 -15.48 23.51
C PRO A 65 -3.08 -14.08 23.90
N GLU A 66 -2.14 -13.15 23.90
CA GLU A 66 -2.41 -11.73 24.08
C GLU A 66 -3.63 -11.32 23.23
N PRO A 67 -4.57 -10.52 23.75
CA PRO A 67 -5.77 -10.15 22.99
C PRO A 67 -5.33 -9.56 21.66
N VAL A 68 -5.70 -10.22 20.56
CA VAL A 68 -5.46 -9.73 19.21
C VAL A 68 -5.97 -8.29 19.17
N ALA A 69 -5.05 -7.34 19.07
CA ALA A 69 -5.35 -5.92 19.02
C ALA A 69 -6.56 -5.71 18.10
N ALA A 70 -7.59 -5.02 18.61
CA ALA A 70 -8.84 -4.81 17.92
C ALA A 70 -8.58 -4.48 16.44
N LYS A 71 -9.12 -5.31 15.54
CA LYS A 71 -8.96 -5.16 14.09
C LYS A 71 -9.25 -3.69 13.74
N PRO A 72 -8.31 -2.96 13.10
CA PRO A 72 -8.55 -1.58 12.74
C PRO A 72 -9.86 -1.47 11.97
N ALA A 73 -10.77 -0.61 12.41
CA ALA A 73 -12.07 -0.41 11.76
C ALA A 73 -11.95 0.03 10.28
N VAL A 74 -10.75 0.46 9.89
CA VAL A 74 -10.39 0.83 8.52
C VAL A 74 -9.30 -0.08 8.00
N SER A 75 -9.59 -0.75 6.89
CA SER A 75 -8.60 -1.56 6.17
C SER A 75 -7.45 -0.66 5.70
N ARG A 76 -6.19 -1.07 5.95
CA ARG A 76 -5.01 -0.34 5.42
C ARG A 76 -5.03 -0.25 3.90
N THR A 77 -5.65 -1.22 3.22
CA THR A 77 -5.87 -1.13 1.76
C THR A 77 -6.77 0.04 1.39
N ALA A 78 -7.83 0.32 2.15
CA ALA A 78 -8.70 1.47 1.90
C ALA A 78 -7.95 2.79 2.10
N VAL A 79 -7.10 2.87 3.14
CA VAL A 79 -6.25 4.05 3.39
C VAL A 79 -5.23 4.26 2.27
N ASN A 80 -4.56 3.20 1.83
CA ASN A 80 -3.58 3.29 0.74
C ASN A 80 -4.24 3.64 -0.60
N VAL A 81 -5.44 3.13 -0.87
CA VAL A 81 -6.22 3.47 -2.07
C VAL A 81 -6.68 4.93 -2.01
N ALA A 82 -7.16 5.41 -0.86
CA ALA A 82 -7.55 6.81 -0.69
C ALA A 82 -6.34 7.76 -0.85
N LEU A 83 -5.20 7.41 -0.26
CA LEU A 83 -3.96 8.19 -0.38
C LEU A 83 -3.42 8.17 -1.82
N GLY A 84 -3.49 7.02 -2.49
CA GLY A 84 -3.14 6.88 -3.91
C GLY A 84 -4.05 7.69 -4.83
N GLY A 85 -5.36 7.67 -4.58
CA GLY A 85 -6.34 8.47 -5.33
C GLY A 85 -6.14 9.97 -5.14
N ALA A 86 -5.91 10.42 -3.90
CA ALA A 86 -5.61 11.83 -3.60
C ALA A 86 -4.30 12.28 -4.26
N GLY A 87 -3.26 11.44 -4.23
CA GLY A 87 -2.00 11.70 -4.92
C GLY A 87 -2.18 11.82 -6.43
N PHE A 88 -2.97 10.94 -7.04
CA PHE A 88 -3.24 10.99 -8.48
C PHE A 88 -4.02 12.25 -8.89
N LEU A 89 -5.05 12.64 -8.12
CA LEU A 89 -5.78 13.88 -8.37
C LEU A 89 -4.91 15.12 -8.20
N ALA A 90 -4.01 15.14 -7.21
CA ALA A 90 -3.07 16.23 -7.00
C ALA A 90 -2.09 16.36 -8.18
N VAL A 91 -1.53 15.25 -8.66
CA VAL A 91 -0.62 15.25 -9.81
C VAL A 91 -1.35 15.63 -11.10
N CYS A 92 -2.52 15.05 -11.36
CA CYS A 92 -3.32 15.34 -12.55
C CYS A 92 -3.78 16.80 -12.57
N GLY A 93 -4.33 17.30 -11.45
CA GLY A 93 -4.71 18.70 -11.30
C GLY A 93 -3.52 19.64 -11.42
N GLY A 94 -2.38 19.29 -10.82
CA GLY A 94 -1.13 20.06 -10.95
C GLY A 94 -0.62 20.12 -12.39
N LEU A 95 -0.70 19.03 -13.13
CA LEU A 95 -0.29 18.98 -14.54
C LEU A 95 -1.20 19.86 -15.41
N VAL A 96 -2.52 19.78 -15.21
CA VAL A 96 -3.49 20.63 -15.93
C VAL A 96 -3.25 22.11 -15.62
N LEU A 97 -3.07 22.46 -14.34
CA LEU A 97 -2.77 23.84 -13.94
C LEU A 97 -1.46 24.34 -14.55
N LEU A 98 -0.40 23.53 -14.52
CA LEU A 98 0.89 23.87 -15.10
C LEU A 98 0.79 24.09 -16.62
N THR A 99 0.14 23.17 -17.34
CA THR A 99 -0.08 23.31 -18.79
C THR A 99 -0.89 24.57 -19.10
N SER A 100 -1.98 24.82 -18.35
CA SER A 100 -2.82 26.01 -18.54
C SER A 100 -2.05 27.30 -18.26
N PHE A 101 -1.19 27.32 -17.24
CA PHE A 101 -0.37 28.46 -16.89
C PHE A 101 0.66 28.78 -17.97
N ILE A 102 1.39 27.77 -18.45
CA ILE A 102 2.34 27.95 -19.55
C ILE A 102 1.63 28.46 -20.80
N ALA A 103 0.49 27.85 -21.16
CA ALA A 103 -0.30 28.29 -22.30
C ALA A 103 -0.78 29.74 -22.16
N ALA A 104 -1.28 30.13 -20.99
CA ALA A 104 -1.70 31.49 -20.70
C ALA A 104 -0.53 32.48 -20.79
N LEU A 105 0.65 32.13 -20.26
CA LEU A 105 1.85 32.95 -20.33
C LEU A 105 2.31 33.14 -21.78
N THR A 106 2.35 32.07 -22.57
CA THR A 106 2.67 32.16 -24.00
C THR A 106 1.66 33.03 -24.73
N ALA A 107 0.36 32.83 -24.51
CA ALA A 107 -0.69 33.63 -25.12
C ALA A 107 -0.57 35.12 -24.74
N PHE A 108 -0.30 35.43 -23.49
CA PHE A 108 -0.07 36.79 -23.01
C PHE A 108 1.13 37.45 -23.71
N ILE A 109 2.27 36.74 -23.77
CA ILE A 109 3.47 37.24 -24.47
C ILE A 109 3.18 37.45 -25.96
N THR A 110 2.51 36.50 -26.61
CA THR A 110 2.12 36.62 -28.03
C THR A 110 1.20 37.82 -28.25
N GLN A 111 0.22 38.05 -27.37
CA GLN A 111 -0.66 39.22 -27.43
C GLN A 111 0.12 40.52 -27.28
N LEU A 112 1.11 40.60 -26.37
CA LEU A 112 1.97 41.78 -26.24
C LEU A 112 2.80 42.02 -27.51
N ILE A 113 3.35 40.96 -28.11
CA ILE A 113 4.09 41.06 -29.37
C ILE A 113 3.17 41.56 -30.49
N ILE A 114 1.96 41.00 -30.62
CA ILE A 114 0.97 41.42 -31.63
C ILE A 114 0.58 42.87 -31.40
N LEU A 115 0.31 43.27 -30.16
CA LEU A 115 -0.04 44.64 -29.81
C LEU A 115 1.09 45.60 -30.23
N ALA A 116 2.33 45.28 -29.88
CA ALA A 116 3.49 46.08 -30.30
C ALA A 116 3.58 46.14 -31.83
N ALA A 117 3.47 45.00 -32.52
CA ALA A 117 3.52 44.93 -33.97
C ALA A 117 2.43 45.78 -34.64
N VAL A 118 1.22 45.81 -34.10
CA VAL A 118 0.12 46.64 -34.62
C VAL A 118 0.38 48.12 -34.37
N ILE A 119 0.88 48.51 -33.19
CA ILE A 119 1.21 49.90 -32.90
C ILE A 119 2.34 50.39 -33.81
N PHE A 120 3.43 49.64 -33.92
CA PHE A 120 4.57 49.98 -34.77
C PHE A 120 4.20 49.93 -36.26
N GLY A 121 3.54 48.86 -36.71
CA GLY A 121 3.10 48.70 -38.09
C GLY A 121 2.08 49.76 -38.50
N GLY A 122 1.15 50.09 -37.61
CA GLY A 122 0.19 51.18 -37.80
C GLY A 122 0.87 52.54 -37.89
N TRP A 123 1.83 52.83 -37.01
CA TRP A 123 2.61 54.08 -37.07
C TRP A 123 3.41 54.20 -38.37
N ILE A 124 4.11 53.13 -38.79
CA ILE A 124 4.83 53.10 -40.07
C ILE A 124 3.85 53.23 -41.25
N ALA A 125 2.70 52.58 -41.20
CA ALA A 125 1.67 52.71 -42.23
C ALA A 125 1.19 54.15 -42.34
N VAL A 126 0.89 54.82 -41.21
CA VAL A 126 0.52 56.25 -41.21
C VAL A 126 1.63 57.09 -41.83
N GLN A 127 2.91 56.85 -41.50
CA GLN A 127 4.03 57.58 -42.10
C GLN A 127 4.08 57.39 -43.62
N ILE A 128 3.98 56.15 -44.11
CA ILE A 128 4.04 55.84 -45.55
C ILE A 128 2.82 56.39 -46.29
N PHE A 129 1.62 56.25 -45.73
CA PHE A 129 0.39 56.73 -46.34
C PHE A 129 0.25 58.26 -46.26
N SER A 130 0.73 58.91 -45.20
CA SER A 130 0.68 60.38 -45.05
C SER A 130 1.74 61.09 -45.90
N THR A 131 2.93 60.50 -46.06
CA THR A 131 3.96 61.02 -46.99
C THR A 131 3.56 60.84 -48.46
N ARG A 132 2.73 59.84 -48.79
CA ARG A 132 2.09 59.69 -50.11
C ARG A 132 0.79 60.49 -50.26
N GLY A 133 0.28 61.06 -49.17
CA GLY A 133 -0.97 61.82 -49.08
C GLY A 133 -0.86 63.32 -49.34
N HIS A 134 0.25 63.79 -49.93
CA HIS A 134 0.34 65.14 -50.47
C HIS A 134 0.21 65.14 -52.01
N PRO A 135 -0.98 64.86 -52.60
CA PRO A 135 -1.27 65.34 -53.93
C PRO A 135 -1.60 66.82 -53.82
N GLY A 136 -0.65 67.67 -54.22
CA GLY A 136 -0.91 68.98 -54.78
C GLY A 136 -1.98 69.81 -54.08
N GLY A 137 -1.54 70.61 -53.11
CA GLY A 137 -2.22 71.87 -52.87
C GLY A 137 -2.54 72.49 -54.21
N THR A 138 -3.82 72.75 -54.46
CA THR A 138 -4.32 73.47 -55.64
C THR A 138 -3.92 74.94 -55.51
N THR A 139 -2.63 75.17 -55.30
CA THR A 139 -1.93 76.43 -55.45
C THR A 139 -1.37 76.52 -56.87
N VAL A 140 -2.00 75.84 -57.83
CA VAL A 140 -1.73 76.05 -59.24
C VAL A 140 -2.46 77.34 -59.63
N ASN A 141 -1.75 78.45 -59.51
CA ASN A 141 -1.98 79.65 -60.31
C ASN A 141 -3.33 80.37 -60.15
N ILE A 142 -4.07 80.29 -59.02
CA ILE A 142 -5.26 81.14 -58.84
C ILE A 142 -4.89 82.64 -58.95
N ARG A 143 -3.75 83.08 -58.38
CA ARG A 143 -3.25 84.46 -58.60
C ARG A 143 -2.92 84.77 -60.07
N LYS A 144 -2.30 83.84 -60.80
CA LYS A 144 -1.97 84.05 -62.23
C LYS A 144 -3.23 84.01 -63.12
N ALA A 145 -4.23 83.20 -62.77
CA ALA A 145 -5.47 83.08 -63.50
C ALA A 145 -6.35 84.34 -63.34
N VAL A 146 -6.35 84.95 -62.14
CA VAL A 146 -7.05 86.22 -61.89
C VAL A 146 -6.39 87.38 -62.66
N ILE A 147 -5.06 87.48 -62.66
CA ILE A 147 -4.34 88.52 -63.42
C ILE A 147 -4.52 88.34 -64.94
N LYS A 148 -4.55 87.10 -65.45
CA LYS A 148 -4.77 86.82 -66.87
C LYS A 148 -6.19 87.20 -67.34
N ARG A 149 -7.19 87.15 -66.45
CA ARG A 149 -8.59 87.50 -66.78
C ARG A 149 -8.91 88.99 -66.64
N ASN A 150 -8.06 89.76 -65.95
CA ASN A 150 -8.30 91.18 -65.68
C ASN A 150 -7.67 92.14 -66.72
N HIS A 151 -7.03 91.62 -67.77
CA HIS A 151 -6.53 92.43 -68.89
C HIS A 151 -7.65 92.66 -69.92
N PHE A 152 -8.75 93.28 -69.49
CA PHE A 152 -9.66 93.94 -70.41
C PHE A 152 -8.99 95.23 -70.88
N HIS A 153 -8.77 95.34 -72.19
CA HIS A 153 -8.31 96.57 -72.82
C HIS A 153 -9.41 97.62 -72.62
N GLY A 154 -9.11 98.62 -71.80
CA GLY A 154 -9.77 99.92 -71.81
C GLY A 154 -8.98 100.86 -72.72
#